data_AF-A0A0A9DQK0-F1
#
_entry.id   AF-A0A0A9DQK0-F1
#
_cell.length_a   1.000
_cell.length_b   1.000
_cell.length_c   1.000
_cell.angle_alpha   90.00
_cell.angle_beta   90.00
_cell.angle_gamma   90.00
#
_symmetry.space_group_name_H-M   'P 1'
#
loop_
_entity.id
_entity.type
_entity.pdbx_description
1 polymer ?
#
loop_
_entity_poly.entity_id
_entity_poly.type
_entity_poly.pdbx_seq_one_letter_code
_entity_poly.pdbx_strand_id
1 'polypeptide(L)'
;MRRETTRADWSTYACCLSACASLSALQVGSQFHSLLVRSGHIHNSFAGNALISAYAKCGRILEARQVFDEMICQDIVSWNALIDGYASNGHGTEAISVFREMEANNVRPDEVTFVGILSACSHAGLIDEGLEFFNSMTKEYSVKPVAEHYACMVDLLGRAGRLAEALELVKRMHIQPSAGVWGALLGACRLHKNHELARFAAEKLFLLEPHKTSNYVMLSNISAEAGKWDEAEKTRVSISEKGVHKPPGLAG
;
A
#
# COMPACT_ATOMS: atom_id res chain seq x y z
N MET A 1 -43.04 -24.19 11.66
CA MET A 1 -41.64 -24.10 11.21
C MET A 1 -41.14 -22.69 11.46
N ARG A 2 -40.45 -22.49 12.59
CA ARG A 2 -39.76 -21.23 12.88
C ARG A 2 -38.55 -21.18 11.94
N ARG A 3 -38.47 -20.19 11.06
CA ARG A 3 -37.23 -19.87 10.37
C ARG A 3 -36.27 -19.36 11.44
N GLU A 4 -35.24 -20.13 11.76
CA GLU A 4 -34.07 -19.61 12.44
C GLU A 4 -33.46 -18.56 11.52
N THR A 5 -33.75 -17.29 11.78
CA THR A 5 -32.96 -16.18 11.30
C THR A 5 -31.61 -16.28 12.00
N THR A 6 -30.66 -16.98 11.41
CA THR A 6 -29.25 -16.85 11.75
C THR A 6 -28.90 -15.38 11.57
N ARG A 7 -28.78 -14.66 12.69
CA ARG A 7 -28.30 -13.29 12.74
C ARG A 7 -26.86 -13.37 12.23
N ALA A 8 -26.63 -12.90 11.01
CA ALA A 8 -25.29 -12.92 10.42
C ALA A 8 -24.30 -12.28 11.41
N ASP A 9 -23.17 -12.96 11.59
CA ASP A 9 -22.10 -12.52 12.48
C ASP A 9 -21.21 -11.48 11.77
N TRP A 10 -20.40 -10.76 12.56
CA TRP A 10 -19.52 -9.71 12.04
C TRP A 10 -18.51 -10.26 11.01
N SER A 11 -18.13 -11.55 11.10
CA SER A 11 -17.24 -12.23 10.16
C SER A 11 -17.88 -12.41 8.79
N THR A 12 -19.16 -12.79 8.73
CA THR A 12 -19.92 -12.87 7.47
C THR A 12 -19.97 -11.50 6.80
N TYR A 13 -20.18 -10.46 7.59
CA TYR A 13 -20.22 -9.09 7.10
C TYR A 13 -18.87 -8.55 6.64
N ALA A 14 -17.78 -8.83 7.36
CA ALA A 14 -16.42 -8.46 6.96
C ALA A 14 -16.01 -9.11 5.63
N CYS A 15 -16.37 -10.39 5.43
CA CYS A 15 -16.17 -11.09 4.16
C CYS A 15 -16.96 -10.44 3.01
N CYS A 16 -18.23 -10.12 3.21
CA CYS A 16 -19.04 -9.42 2.21
C CYS A 16 -18.48 -8.03 1.88
N LEU A 17 -18.03 -7.26 2.87
CA LEU A 17 -17.42 -5.94 2.66
C LEU A 17 -16.09 -6.03 1.90
N SER A 18 -15.24 -7.01 2.24
CA SER A 18 -13.97 -7.24 1.54
C SER A 18 -14.19 -7.61 0.06
N ALA A 19 -15.15 -8.51 -0.20
CA ALA A 19 -15.55 -8.88 -1.56
C ALA A 19 -16.16 -7.69 -2.33
N CYS A 20 -16.97 -6.84 -1.67
CA CYS A 20 -17.60 -5.68 -2.29
C CYS A 20 -16.63 -4.52 -2.56
N ALA A 21 -15.69 -4.27 -1.64
CA ALA A 21 -14.61 -3.30 -1.83
C ALA A 21 -13.74 -3.66 -3.04
N SER A 22 -13.57 -4.96 -3.31
CA SER A 22 -12.86 -5.47 -4.49
C SER A 22 -13.64 -5.28 -5.80
N LEU A 23 -14.97 -5.11 -5.71
CA LEU A 23 -15.88 -4.96 -6.86
C LEU A 23 -16.36 -3.52 -7.08
N SER A 24 -15.85 -2.53 -6.33
CA SER A 24 -16.33 -1.14 -6.34
C SER A 24 -17.84 -1.02 -6.14
N ALA A 25 -18.44 -1.93 -5.38
CA ALA A 25 -19.90 -2.03 -5.21
C ALA A 25 -20.42 -1.04 -4.14
N LEU A 26 -20.40 0.25 -4.49
CA LEU A 26 -20.84 1.41 -3.68
C LEU A 26 -22.22 1.25 -3.03
N GLN A 27 -23.13 0.57 -3.73
CA GLN A 27 -24.51 0.39 -3.28
C GLN A 27 -24.62 -0.59 -2.10
N VAL A 28 -23.66 -1.51 -1.94
CA VAL A 28 -23.64 -2.46 -0.82
C VAL A 28 -23.03 -1.82 0.42
N GLY A 29 -21.97 -1.01 0.27
CA GLY A 29 -21.37 -0.27 1.40
C GLY A 29 -22.37 0.67 2.10
N SER A 30 -23.14 1.42 1.32
CA SER A 30 -24.19 2.33 1.83
C SER A 30 -25.38 1.59 2.47
N GLN A 31 -25.82 0.49 1.88
CA GLN A 31 -26.83 -0.38 2.50
C GLN A 31 -26.33 -0.99 3.81
N PHE A 32 -25.05 -1.35 3.86
CA PHE A 32 -24.43 -1.94 5.03
C PHE A 32 -24.24 -0.92 6.16
N HIS A 33 -23.78 0.29 5.83
CA HIS A 33 -23.73 1.42 6.76
C HIS A 33 -25.11 1.72 7.34
N SER A 34 -26.14 1.82 6.49
CA SER A 34 -27.53 2.01 6.93
C SER A 34 -28.00 0.86 7.84
N LEU A 35 -27.61 -0.38 7.54
CA LEU A 35 -27.95 -1.56 8.35
C LEU A 35 -27.24 -1.53 9.72
N LEU A 36 -25.96 -1.16 9.77
CA LEU A 36 -25.18 -1.06 11.00
C LEU A 36 -25.71 0.03 11.93
N VAL A 37 -26.04 1.20 11.37
CA VAL A 37 -26.68 2.30 12.11
C VAL A 37 -28.03 1.84 12.67
N ARG A 38 -28.90 1.28 11.82
CA ARG A 38 -30.24 0.84 12.25
C ARG A 38 -30.22 -0.31 13.27
N SER A 39 -29.19 -1.15 13.22
CA SER A 39 -29.06 -2.30 14.11
C SER A 39 -28.24 -2.01 15.37
N GLY A 40 -27.72 -0.79 15.54
CA GLY A 40 -26.92 -0.38 16.70
C GLY A 40 -25.51 -1.00 16.75
N HIS A 41 -25.04 -1.61 15.66
CA HIS A 41 -23.71 -2.24 15.59
C HIS A 41 -22.63 -1.31 15.05
N ILE A 42 -22.94 -0.04 14.72
CA ILE A 42 -21.93 0.98 14.40
C ILE A 42 -20.93 1.18 15.55
N HIS A 43 -21.32 0.81 16.77
CA HIS A 43 -20.47 0.82 17.96
C HIS A 43 -19.40 -0.30 17.96
N ASN A 44 -19.45 -1.24 17.01
CA ASN A 44 -18.43 -2.27 16.88
C ASN A 44 -17.27 -1.77 16.00
N SER A 45 -16.10 -1.58 16.61
CA SER A 45 -14.90 -1.06 15.93
C SER A 45 -14.50 -1.89 14.70
N PHE A 46 -14.69 -3.21 14.69
CA PHE A 46 -14.40 -4.04 13.50
C PHE A 46 -15.30 -3.69 12.31
N ALA A 47 -16.59 -3.46 12.57
CA ALA A 47 -17.56 -3.12 11.52
C ALA A 47 -17.31 -1.70 10.98
N GLY A 48 -16.99 -0.75 11.85
CA GLY A 48 -16.57 0.61 11.48
C GLY A 48 -15.31 0.61 10.62
N ASN A 49 -14.26 -0.10 11.06
CA ASN A 49 -12.98 -0.19 10.33
C ASN A 49 -13.13 -0.79 8.93
N ALA A 50 -13.99 -1.81 8.81
CA ALA A 50 -14.29 -2.42 7.52
C ALA A 50 -15.06 -1.46 6.59
N LEU A 51 -15.98 -0.65 7.11
CA LEU A 51 -16.68 0.38 6.35
C LEU A 51 -15.74 1.51 5.90
N ILE A 52 -14.89 2.04 6.78
CA ILE A 52 -13.88 3.06 6.45
C ILE A 52 -13.03 2.56 5.29
N SER A 53 -12.49 1.35 5.42
CA SER A 53 -11.67 0.72 4.38
C SER A 53 -12.42 0.53 3.06
N ALA A 54 -13.67 0.11 3.11
CA ALA A 54 -14.49 -0.12 1.91
C ALA A 54 -14.79 1.19 1.18
N TYR A 55 -15.21 2.24 1.90
CA TYR A 55 -15.47 3.56 1.31
C TYR A 55 -14.19 4.17 0.72
N ALA A 56 -13.07 4.13 1.46
CA ALA A 56 -11.79 4.62 0.98
C ALA A 56 -11.33 3.92 -0.31
N LYS A 57 -11.44 2.59 -0.39
CA LYS A 57 -11.13 1.81 -1.61
C LYS A 57 -12.03 2.15 -2.80
N CYS A 58 -13.23 2.66 -2.55
CA CYS A 58 -14.17 3.09 -3.60
C CYS A 58 -14.00 4.57 -4.00
N GLY A 59 -12.97 5.26 -3.53
CA GLY A 59 -12.80 6.70 -3.82
C GLY A 59 -13.67 7.63 -2.97
N ARG A 60 -14.36 7.11 -1.96
CA ARG A 60 -15.38 7.81 -1.16
C ARG A 60 -14.82 8.19 0.21
N ILE A 61 -13.73 8.97 0.19
CA ILE A 61 -12.98 9.28 1.40
C ILE A 61 -13.76 10.14 2.40
N LEU A 62 -14.68 10.99 1.93
CA LEU A 62 -15.55 11.78 2.80
C LEU A 62 -16.54 10.90 3.56
N GLU A 63 -17.11 9.88 2.92
CA GLU A 63 -17.96 8.90 3.59
C GLU A 63 -17.17 8.02 4.57
N ALA A 64 -15.93 7.69 4.24
CA ALA A 64 -15.04 7.01 5.19
C ALA A 64 -14.78 7.86 6.44
N ARG A 65 -14.52 9.16 6.27
CA ARG A 65 -14.40 10.13 7.38
C ARG A 65 -15.70 10.23 8.19
N GLN A 66 -16.86 10.28 7.53
CA GLN A 66 -18.14 10.31 8.22
C GLN A 66 -18.36 9.07 9.09
N VAL A 67 -18.06 7.86 8.57
CA VAL A 67 -18.13 6.64 9.38
C VAL A 67 -17.21 6.74 10.60
N PHE A 68 -15.98 7.21 10.41
CA PHE A 68 -15.02 7.39 11.49
C PHE A 68 -15.54 8.35 12.57
N ASP A 69 -16.12 9.49 12.18
CA ASP A 69 -16.69 10.47 13.11
C ASP A 69 -17.96 9.96 13.82
N GLU A 70 -18.72 9.05 13.20
CA GLU A 70 -19.91 8.42 13.79
C GLU A 70 -19.58 7.28 14.79
N MET A 71 -18.34 6.80 14.83
CA MET A 71 -17.92 5.76 15.77
C MET A 71 -17.84 6.29 17.20
N ILE A 72 -18.31 5.50 18.18
CA ILE A 72 -18.20 5.87 19.60
C ILE A 72 -16.76 5.74 20.11
N CYS A 73 -16.04 4.70 19.65
CA CYS A 73 -14.68 4.42 20.05
C CYS A 73 -13.83 4.13 18.80
N GLN A 74 -12.91 5.03 18.49
CA GLN A 74 -11.88 4.83 17.47
C GLN A 74 -10.64 4.19 18.11
N ASP A 75 -10.31 2.99 17.67
CA ASP A 75 -9.08 2.30 18.03
C ASP A 75 -7.95 2.61 17.03
N ILE A 76 -6.73 2.12 17.31
CA ILE A 76 -5.56 2.28 16.44
C ILE A 76 -5.84 1.85 15.00
N VAL A 77 -6.66 0.80 14.81
CA VAL A 77 -7.02 0.28 13.49
C VAL A 77 -7.96 1.24 12.76
N SER A 78 -8.86 1.92 13.47
CA SER A 78 -9.73 2.96 12.91
C SER A 78 -8.93 4.13 12.36
N TRP A 79 -7.95 4.62 13.14
CA TRP A 79 -7.05 5.71 12.74
C TRP A 79 -6.19 5.31 11.54
N ASN A 80 -5.56 4.14 11.58
CA ASN A 80 -4.74 3.62 10.50
C ASN A 80 -5.55 3.46 9.20
N ALA A 81 -6.77 2.92 9.28
CA ALA A 81 -7.64 2.77 8.12
C ALA A 81 -8.00 4.13 7.47
N LEU A 82 -8.20 5.18 8.27
CA LEU A 82 -8.50 6.50 7.76
C LEU A 82 -7.26 7.16 7.13
N ILE A 83 -6.09 7.06 7.77
CA ILE A 83 -4.80 7.54 7.24
C ILE A 83 -4.49 6.88 5.90
N ASP A 84 -4.55 5.55 5.83
CA ASP A 84 -4.35 4.78 4.60
C ASP A 84 -5.38 5.16 3.52
N GLY A 85 -6.62 5.44 3.94
CA GLY A 85 -7.69 5.90 3.06
C GLY A 85 -7.34 7.23 2.39
N TYR A 86 -6.91 8.23 3.16
CA TYR A 86 -6.48 9.51 2.60
C TYR A 86 -5.22 9.35 1.72
N ALA A 87 -4.25 8.54 2.16
CA ALA A 87 -3.01 8.27 1.42
C ALA A 87 -3.26 7.65 0.02
N SER A 88 -4.15 6.66 -0.06
CA SER A 88 -4.49 5.95 -1.30
C SER A 88 -5.37 6.78 -2.25
N ASN A 89 -6.05 7.80 -1.73
CA ASN A 89 -6.87 8.73 -2.50
C ASN A 89 -6.13 10.03 -2.89
N GLY A 90 -4.82 10.13 -2.64
CA GLY A 90 -4.00 11.28 -3.04
C GLY A 90 -4.14 12.51 -2.12
N HIS A 91 -4.72 12.34 -0.93
CA HIS A 91 -4.96 13.41 0.05
C HIS A 91 -3.90 13.36 1.17
N GLY A 92 -2.63 13.56 0.81
CA GLY A 92 -1.50 13.37 1.73
C GLY A 92 -1.49 14.35 2.91
N THR A 93 -1.88 15.61 2.68
CA THR A 93 -1.98 16.63 3.72
C THR A 93 -3.04 16.31 4.76
N GLU A 94 -4.17 15.75 4.33
CA GLU A 94 -5.27 15.33 5.19
C GLU A 94 -4.88 14.08 5.98
N ALA A 95 -4.13 13.14 5.38
CA ALA A 95 -3.57 12.01 6.12
C ALA A 95 -2.67 12.48 7.28
N ILE A 96 -1.82 13.49 7.06
CA ILE A 96 -1.00 14.11 8.11
C ILE A 96 -1.89 14.80 9.17
N SER A 97 -2.95 15.49 8.76
CA SER A 97 -3.90 16.08 9.71
C SER A 97 -4.55 15.01 10.60
N VAL A 98 -4.93 13.86 10.04
CA VAL A 98 -5.51 12.74 10.80
C VAL A 98 -4.47 12.14 11.77
N PHE A 99 -3.20 12.04 11.38
CA PHE A 99 -2.13 11.64 12.30
C PHE A 99 -2.00 12.62 13.48
N ARG A 100 -2.03 13.93 13.22
CA ARG A 100 -1.99 14.93 14.31
C ARG A 100 -3.23 14.86 15.20
N GLU A 101 -4.40 14.59 14.62
CA GLU A 101 -5.65 14.35 15.36
C GLU A 101 -5.54 13.11 16.26
N MET A 102 -4.96 12.02 15.75
CA MET A 102 -4.67 10.80 16.49
C MET A 102 -3.77 11.07 17.71
N GLU A 103 -2.70 11.85 17.53
CA GLU A 103 -1.82 12.26 18.63
C GLU A 103 -2.55 13.11 19.68
N ALA A 104 -3.36 14.08 19.24
CA ALA A 104 -4.16 14.93 20.12
C ALA A 104 -5.19 14.11 20.94
N ASN A 105 -5.64 12.98 20.40
CA ASN A 105 -6.50 12.01 21.09
C ASN A 105 -5.71 11.00 21.96
N ASN A 106 -4.41 11.21 22.16
CA ASN A 106 -3.52 10.33 22.95
C ASN A 106 -3.45 8.89 22.44
N VAL A 107 -3.72 8.67 21.15
CA VAL A 107 -3.57 7.35 20.53
C VAL A 107 -2.14 7.27 19.99
N ARG A 108 -1.37 6.30 20.50
CA ARG A 108 0.06 6.16 20.15
C ARG A 108 0.21 5.56 18.73
N PRO A 109 0.95 6.22 17.82
CA PRO A 109 1.31 5.66 16.52
C PRO A 109 2.06 4.33 16.61
N ASP A 110 1.72 3.41 15.72
CA ASP A 110 2.39 2.12 15.58
C ASP A 110 3.08 1.97 14.22
N GLU A 111 3.64 0.79 13.97
CA GLU A 111 4.28 0.44 12.69
C GLU A 111 3.36 0.69 11.48
N VAL A 112 2.09 0.34 11.58
CA VAL A 112 1.14 0.51 10.47
C VAL A 112 0.82 1.99 10.25
N THR A 113 0.70 2.78 11.33
CA THR A 113 0.52 4.23 11.24
C THR A 113 1.62 4.90 10.41
N PHE A 114 2.89 4.55 10.66
CA PHE A 114 4.02 5.12 9.94
C PHE A 114 4.10 4.65 8.49
N VAL A 115 3.74 3.42 8.18
CA VAL A 115 3.61 2.97 6.78
C VAL A 115 2.58 3.85 6.04
N GLY A 116 1.41 4.08 6.65
CA GLY A 116 0.35 4.90 6.06
C GLY A 116 0.79 6.34 5.80
N ILE A 117 1.45 6.99 6.77
CA ILE A 117 1.93 8.37 6.62
C ILE A 117 3.07 8.50 5.62
N LEU A 118 4.02 7.57 5.61
CA LEU A 118 5.11 7.61 4.63
C LEU A 118 4.60 7.35 3.20
N SER A 119 3.60 6.48 3.05
CA SER A 119 2.89 6.27 1.78
C SER A 119 2.17 7.55 1.32
N ALA A 120 1.45 8.22 2.23
CA ALA A 120 0.81 9.51 1.97
C ALA A 120 1.82 10.56 1.49
N CYS A 121 2.97 10.67 2.17
CA CYS A 121 4.04 11.58 1.80
C CYS A 121 4.59 11.24 0.40
N SER A 122 4.81 9.96 0.10
CA SER A 122 5.27 9.49 -1.22
C SER A 122 4.33 9.93 -2.34
N HIS A 123 3.03 9.68 -2.20
CA HIS A 123 2.05 10.00 -3.23
C HIS A 123 1.83 11.50 -3.41
N ALA A 124 1.93 12.28 -2.33
CA ALA A 124 1.77 13.73 -2.36
C ALA A 124 3.07 14.49 -2.69
N GLY A 125 4.23 13.81 -2.75
CA GLY A 125 5.53 14.44 -2.99
C GLY A 125 6.03 15.28 -1.81
N LEU A 126 5.59 14.97 -0.59
CA LEU A 126 5.95 15.66 0.66
C LEU A 126 7.27 15.09 1.21
N ILE A 127 8.38 15.49 0.58
CA ILE A 127 9.69 14.89 0.83
C ILE A 127 10.20 15.21 2.24
N ASP A 128 10.07 16.47 2.66
CA ASP A 128 10.60 16.94 3.94
C ASP A 128 9.82 16.32 5.10
N GLU A 129 8.49 16.29 4.98
CA GLU A 129 7.59 15.64 5.95
C GLU A 129 7.85 14.13 6.02
N GLY A 130 8.00 13.45 4.88
CA GLY A 130 8.32 12.02 4.86
C GLY A 130 9.64 11.70 5.55
N LEU A 131 10.67 12.52 5.34
CA LEU A 131 11.95 12.39 6.05
C LEU A 131 11.82 12.67 7.56
N GLU A 132 11.03 13.67 7.94
CA GLU A 132 10.75 13.99 9.34
C GLU A 132 10.05 12.81 10.04
N PHE A 133 8.97 12.29 9.46
CA PHE A 133 8.22 11.16 10.02
C PHE A 133 9.06 9.89 10.12
N PHE A 134 9.88 9.58 9.10
CA PHE A 134 10.75 8.40 9.14
C PHE A 134 11.78 8.49 10.29
N ASN A 135 12.28 9.70 10.57
CA ASN A 135 13.22 9.93 11.67
C ASN A 135 12.52 9.93 13.04
N SER A 136 11.37 10.60 13.17
CA SER A 136 10.63 10.71 14.44
C SER A 136 10.11 9.35 14.90
N MET A 137 9.70 8.48 13.96
CA MET A 137 9.29 7.11 14.23
C MET A 137 10.20 6.36 15.20
N THR A 138 11.53 6.41 14.99
CA THR A 138 12.50 5.76 15.89
C THR A 138 12.83 6.62 17.11
N LYS A 139 12.98 7.93 16.93
CA LYS A 139 13.48 8.84 17.99
C LYS A 139 12.44 9.17 19.06
N GLU A 140 11.19 9.33 18.66
CA GLU A 140 10.10 9.83 19.48
C GLU A 140 9.11 8.72 19.85
N TYR A 141 8.81 7.82 18.91
CA TYR A 141 7.80 6.77 19.13
C TYR A 141 8.40 5.39 19.44
N SER A 142 9.72 5.23 19.32
CA SER A 142 10.45 3.97 19.52
C SER A 142 9.97 2.84 18.61
N VAL A 143 9.44 3.16 17.43
CA VAL A 143 9.03 2.19 16.42
C VAL A 143 10.21 1.93 15.49
N LYS A 144 10.56 0.66 15.28
CA LYS A 144 11.72 0.27 14.45
C LYS A 144 11.31 0.11 12.98
N PRO A 145 12.08 0.65 12.01
CA PRO A 145 11.73 0.53 10.60
C PRO A 145 11.74 -0.92 10.10
N VAL A 146 10.58 -1.40 9.66
CA VAL A 146 10.42 -2.60 8.82
C VAL A 146 10.49 -2.29 7.32
N ALA A 147 10.48 -3.33 6.48
CA ALA A 147 10.73 -3.22 5.04
C ALA A 147 9.74 -2.31 4.31
N GLU A 148 8.50 -2.26 4.78
CA GLU A 148 7.40 -1.46 4.23
C GLU A 148 7.70 0.04 4.35
N HIS A 149 8.23 0.50 5.49
CA HIS A 149 8.64 1.90 5.65
C HIS A 149 9.74 2.29 4.67
N TYR A 150 10.74 1.41 4.50
CA TYR A 150 11.81 1.66 3.53
C TYR A 150 11.27 1.66 2.10
N ALA A 151 10.30 0.81 1.77
CA ALA A 151 9.66 0.81 0.46
C ALA A 151 8.96 2.16 0.20
N CYS A 152 8.23 2.70 1.17
CA CYS A 152 7.62 4.03 1.07
C CYS A 152 8.67 5.14 0.89
N MET A 153 9.76 5.10 1.64
CA MET A 153 10.84 6.10 1.53
C MET A 153 11.59 6.03 0.20
N VAL A 154 11.84 4.82 -0.30
CA VAL A 154 12.45 4.60 -1.61
C VAL A 154 11.53 5.07 -2.73
N ASP A 155 10.23 4.84 -2.62
CA ASP A 155 9.23 5.36 -3.57
C ASP A 155 9.20 6.90 -3.55
N LEU A 156 9.17 7.50 -2.35
CA LEU A 156 9.16 8.96 -2.17
C LEU A 156 10.39 9.63 -2.81
N LEU A 157 11.59 9.18 -2.43
CA LEU A 157 12.85 9.71 -2.99
C LEU A 157 12.96 9.40 -4.48
N GLY A 158 12.49 8.23 -4.89
CA GLY A 158 12.50 7.75 -6.25
C GLY A 158 11.65 8.62 -7.18
N ARG A 159 10.40 8.93 -6.80
CA ARG A 159 9.49 9.82 -7.55
C ARG A 159 10.02 11.25 -7.66
N ALA A 160 10.77 11.69 -6.66
CA ALA A 160 11.44 12.99 -6.66
C ALA A 160 12.72 13.03 -7.53
N GLY A 161 13.10 11.92 -8.19
CA GLY A 161 14.33 11.83 -8.96
C GLY A 161 15.62 11.68 -8.12
N ARG A 162 15.51 11.54 -6.80
CA ARG A 162 16.64 11.40 -5.87
C ARG A 162 17.13 9.95 -5.81
N LEU A 163 17.37 9.34 -6.98
CA LEU A 163 17.70 7.91 -7.12
C LEU A 163 18.95 7.47 -6.36
N ALA A 164 19.96 8.35 -6.27
CA ALA A 164 21.19 8.05 -5.54
C ALA A 164 20.91 7.90 -4.03
N GLU A 165 20.07 8.75 -3.47
CA GLU A 165 19.67 8.70 -2.06
C GLU A 165 18.73 7.54 -1.77
N ALA A 166 17.82 7.23 -2.70
CA ALA A 166 16.98 6.05 -2.62
C ALA A 166 17.84 4.76 -2.56
N LEU A 167 18.86 4.64 -3.42
CA LEU A 167 19.78 3.49 -3.39
C LEU A 167 20.63 3.46 -2.12
N GLU A 168 21.11 4.61 -1.65
CA GLU A 168 21.89 4.69 -0.42
C GLU A 168 21.06 4.28 0.80
N LEU A 169 19.77 4.66 0.84
CA LEU A 169 18.85 4.22 1.86
C LEU A 169 18.73 2.69 1.87
N VAL A 170 18.56 2.06 0.70
CA VAL A 170 18.50 0.58 0.57
C VAL A 170 19.76 -0.08 1.10
N LYS A 171 20.95 0.49 0.85
CA LYS A 171 22.23 -0.05 1.34
C LYS A 171 22.40 0.08 2.85
N ARG A 172 21.83 1.12 3.46
CA ARG A 172 21.91 1.40 4.91
C ARG A 172 20.89 0.64 5.73
N MET A 173 19.91 -0.01 5.11
CA MET A 173 18.92 -0.82 5.79
C MET A 173 19.60 -1.87 6.68
N HIS A 174 19.21 -1.91 7.96
CA HIS A 174 19.66 -2.96 8.89
C HIS A 174 18.84 -4.27 8.76
N ILE A 175 18.02 -4.36 7.71
CA ILE A 175 17.18 -5.51 7.38
C ILE A 175 17.37 -5.84 5.89
N GLN A 176 17.05 -7.08 5.50
CA GLN A 176 17.11 -7.46 4.09
C GLN A 176 16.03 -6.72 3.29
N PRO A 177 16.38 -6.05 2.17
CA PRO A 177 15.39 -5.37 1.35
C PRO A 177 14.38 -6.36 0.75
N SER A 178 13.09 -6.06 0.89
CA SER A 178 12.00 -6.90 0.37
C SER A 178 11.77 -6.67 -1.12
N ALA A 179 10.89 -7.48 -1.73
CA ALA A 179 10.43 -7.25 -3.10
C ALA A 179 9.74 -5.89 -3.26
N GLY A 180 9.07 -5.38 -2.22
CA GLY A 180 8.47 -4.04 -2.23
C GLY A 180 9.52 -2.93 -2.40
N VAL A 181 10.62 -3.02 -1.67
CA VAL A 181 11.72 -2.03 -1.72
C VAL A 181 12.37 -1.98 -3.10
N TRP A 182 12.74 -3.14 -3.65
CA TRP A 182 13.34 -3.18 -4.99
C TRP A 182 12.34 -2.83 -6.08
N GLY A 183 11.05 -3.16 -5.90
CA GLY A 183 9.97 -2.76 -6.79
C GLY A 183 9.79 -1.24 -6.86
N ALA A 184 9.82 -0.57 -5.72
CA ALA A 184 9.79 0.90 -5.63
C ALA A 184 10.99 1.53 -6.34
N LEU A 185 12.21 1.05 -6.04
CA LEU A 185 13.43 1.56 -6.69
C LEU A 185 13.38 1.37 -8.21
N LEU A 186 12.90 0.21 -8.65
CA LEU A 186 12.77 -0.10 -10.07
C LEU A 186 11.75 0.80 -10.77
N GLY A 187 10.58 1.02 -10.15
CA GLY A 187 9.57 1.95 -10.64
C GLY A 187 10.15 3.36 -10.85
N ALA A 188 10.88 3.86 -9.85
CA ALA A 188 11.55 5.15 -9.91
C ALA A 188 12.62 5.22 -11.01
N CYS A 189 13.45 4.18 -11.16
CA CYS A 189 14.46 4.15 -12.21
C CYS A 189 13.85 4.17 -13.60
N ARG A 190 12.71 3.48 -13.80
CA ARG A 190 11.97 3.53 -15.06
C ARG A 190 11.38 4.91 -15.32
N LEU A 191 10.79 5.54 -14.30
CA LEU A 191 10.25 6.90 -14.38
C LEU A 191 11.31 7.91 -14.84
N HIS A 192 12.54 7.79 -14.31
CA HIS A 192 13.65 8.69 -14.62
C HIS A 192 14.62 8.16 -15.68
N LYS A 193 14.27 7.07 -16.39
CA LYS A 193 15.08 6.46 -17.47
C LYS A 193 16.51 6.10 -17.06
N ASN A 194 16.73 5.74 -15.79
CA ASN A 194 18.01 5.24 -15.31
C ASN A 194 18.10 3.72 -15.56
N HIS A 195 18.48 3.35 -16.79
CA HIS A 195 18.50 1.95 -17.24
C HIS A 195 19.47 1.06 -16.44
N GLU A 196 20.61 1.59 -16.01
CA GLU A 196 21.61 0.84 -15.25
C GLU A 196 21.08 0.45 -13.87
N LEU A 197 20.52 1.42 -13.13
CA LEU A 197 19.97 1.16 -11.81
C LEU A 197 18.67 0.35 -11.89
N ALA A 198 17.85 0.57 -12.93
CA ALA A 198 16.67 -0.26 -13.20
C ALA A 198 17.05 -1.73 -13.36
N ARG A 199 18.10 -2.02 -14.14
CA ARG A 199 18.60 -3.38 -14.30
C ARG A 199 19.04 -3.98 -12.97
N PHE A 200 19.85 -3.25 -12.20
CA PHE A 200 20.32 -3.73 -10.90
C PHE A 200 19.16 -4.08 -9.96
N ALA A 201 18.14 -3.21 -9.86
CA ALA A 201 16.96 -3.48 -9.05
C ALA A 201 16.15 -4.68 -9.57
N ALA A 202 16.01 -4.84 -10.88
CA ALA A 202 15.34 -5.99 -11.50
C ALA A 202 16.07 -7.32 -11.23
N GLU A 203 17.41 -7.33 -11.28
CA GLU A 203 18.21 -8.51 -10.91
C GLU A 203 18.03 -8.87 -9.43
N LYS A 204 17.94 -7.88 -8.54
CA LYS A 204 17.66 -8.13 -7.11
C LYS A 204 16.26 -8.69 -6.88
N LEU A 205 15.23 -8.17 -7.57
CA LEU A 205 13.86 -8.74 -7.53
C LEU A 205 13.83 -10.18 -8.02
N PHE A 206 14.55 -10.47 -9.09
CA PHE A 206 14.66 -11.82 -9.63
C PHE A 206 15.24 -12.80 -8.61
N LEU A 207 16.28 -12.40 -7.88
CA LEU A 207 16.90 -13.24 -6.85
C LEU A 207 15.96 -13.49 -5.66
N LEU A 208 15.09 -12.53 -5.32
CA LEU A 208 14.11 -12.68 -4.23
C LEU A 208 12.90 -13.53 -4.60
N GLU A 209 12.41 -13.40 -5.83
CA GLU A 209 11.20 -14.09 -6.31
C GLU A 209 11.48 -14.84 -7.64
N PRO A 210 12.32 -15.89 -7.63
CA PRO A 210 12.79 -16.55 -8.84
C PRO A 210 11.70 -17.30 -9.63
N HIS A 211 10.51 -17.47 -9.04
CA HIS A 211 9.37 -18.16 -9.66
C HIS A 211 8.36 -17.21 -10.31
N LYS A 212 8.54 -15.89 -10.15
CA LYS A 212 7.54 -14.91 -10.58
C LYS A 212 7.81 -14.46 -12.01
N THR A 213 6.94 -14.87 -12.94
CA THR A 213 7.05 -14.59 -14.39
C THR A 213 7.21 -13.12 -14.72
N SER A 214 6.50 -12.26 -13.99
CA SER A 214 6.52 -10.82 -14.20
C SER A 214 7.93 -10.24 -14.08
N ASN A 215 8.76 -10.81 -13.20
CA ASN A 215 10.13 -10.33 -12.96
C ASN A 215 11.03 -10.64 -14.15
N TYR A 216 10.83 -11.79 -14.81
CA TYR A 216 11.57 -12.14 -16.03
C TYR A 216 11.16 -11.25 -17.22
N VAL A 217 9.85 -11.06 -17.42
CA VAL A 217 9.34 -10.18 -18.49
C VAL A 217 9.86 -8.76 -18.29
N MET A 218 9.86 -8.28 -17.05
CA MET A 218 10.37 -6.96 -16.70
C MET A 218 11.87 -6.83 -16.96
N LEU A 219 12.69 -7.80 -16.52
CA LEU A 219 14.13 -7.80 -16.77
C LEU A 219 14.47 -7.86 -18.27
N SER A 220 13.74 -8.65 -19.05
CA SER A 220 13.90 -8.72 -20.51
C SER A 220 13.61 -7.38 -21.19
N ASN A 221 12.50 -6.72 -20.81
CA ASN A 221 12.13 -5.42 -21.36
C ASN A 221 13.14 -4.33 -21.02
N ILE A 222 13.62 -4.28 -19.77
CA ILE A 222 14.63 -3.30 -19.33
C ILE A 222 15.95 -3.52 -20.07
N SER A 223 16.38 -4.78 -20.27
CA SER A 223 17.58 -5.10 -21.04
C SER A 223 17.47 -4.68 -22.51
N ALA A 224 16.28 -4.84 -23.11
CA ALA A 224 15.99 -4.37 -24.46
C ALA A 224 16.00 -2.83 -24.54
N GLU A 225 15.39 -2.14 -23.58
CA GLU A 225 15.42 -0.66 -23.48
C GLU A 225 16.84 -0.12 -23.30
N ALA A 226 17.71 -0.89 -22.62
CA ALA A 226 19.13 -0.57 -22.45
C ALA A 226 20.01 -0.96 -23.67
N GLY A 227 19.41 -1.45 -24.76
CA GLY A 227 20.12 -1.86 -25.98
C GLY A 227 20.89 -3.19 -25.88
N LYS A 228 20.70 -3.96 -24.81
CA LYS A 228 21.39 -5.23 -24.53
C LYS A 228 20.55 -6.43 -24.95
N TRP A 229 20.36 -6.58 -26.26
CA TRP A 229 19.46 -7.57 -26.86
C TRP A 229 19.82 -9.03 -26.55
N ASP A 230 21.12 -9.35 -26.49
CA ASP A 230 21.60 -10.72 -26.18
C ASP A 230 21.16 -11.20 -24.79
N GLU A 231 21.10 -10.28 -23.83
CA GLU A 231 20.67 -10.59 -22.47
C GLU A 231 19.15 -10.64 -22.35
N ALA A 232 18.45 -9.75 -23.05
CA ALA A 232 16.99 -9.80 -23.15
C ALA A 232 16.51 -11.14 -23.71
N GLU A 233 17.24 -11.70 -24.67
CA GLU A 233 16.97 -13.01 -25.26
C GLU A 233 17.28 -14.16 -24.29
N LYS A 234 18.44 -14.12 -23.61
CA LYS A 234 18.75 -15.10 -22.54
C LYS A 234 17.66 -15.15 -21.46
N THR A 235 17.13 -14.00 -21.06
CA THR A 235 16.03 -13.95 -20.09
C THR A 235 14.76 -14.58 -20.67
N ARG A 236 14.43 -14.35 -21.95
CA ARG A 236 13.24 -14.96 -22.61
C ARG A 236 13.35 -16.47 -22.73
N VAL A 237 14.51 -16.99 -23.09
CA VAL A 237 14.76 -18.43 -23.16
C VAL A 237 14.56 -19.08 -21.78
N SER A 238 15.04 -18.44 -20.71
CA SER A 238 14.83 -18.92 -19.33
C SER A 238 13.35 -18.95 -18.90
N ILE A 239 12.49 -18.08 -19.45
CA ILE A 239 11.03 -18.12 -19.22
C ILE A 239 10.42 -19.37 -19.86
N SER A 240 10.79 -19.68 -21.11
CA SER A 240 10.26 -20.84 -21.84
C SER A 240 10.72 -22.18 -21.24
N GLU A 241 11.97 -22.27 -20.77
CA GLU A 241 12.53 -23.49 -20.20
C GLU A 241 11.95 -23.84 -18.83
N LYS A 242 11.57 -22.84 -18.03
CA LYS A 242 11.02 -23.05 -16.68
C LYS A 242 9.50 -23.30 -16.65
N GLY A 243 8.85 -23.46 -17.81
CA GLY A 243 7.41 -23.75 -17.90
C GLY A 243 6.52 -22.64 -17.33
N VAL A 244 7.04 -21.41 -17.27
CA VAL A 244 6.35 -20.30 -16.64
C VAL A 244 5.36 -19.69 -17.64
N HIS A 245 4.10 -20.12 -17.56
CA HIS A 245 3.05 -19.68 -18.48
C HIS A 245 2.80 -18.16 -18.41
N LYS A 246 2.89 -17.51 -19.57
CA LYS A 246 2.44 -16.15 -19.80
C LYS A 246 0.90 -16.12 -19.77
N PRO A 247 0.22 -15.27 -18.96
CA PRO A 247 -1.18 -15.00 -19.21
C PRO A 247 -1.30 -14.29 -20.56
N PRO A 248 -2.20 -14.74 -21.47
CA PRO A 248 -2.35 -14.13 -22.78
C PRO A 248 -2.73 -12.66 -22.62
N GLY A 249 -1.85 -11.77 -23.11
CA GLY A 249 -2.14 -10.35 -23.19
C GLY A 249 -3.21 -10.10 -24.25
N LEU A 250 -4.20 -9.29 -23.89
CA LEU A 250 -5.18 -8.69 -24.79
C LEU A 250 -4.43 -7.98 -25.94
N ALA A 251 -4.45 -8.61 -27.11
CA ALA A 251 -4.34 -7.92 -28.38
C ALA A 251 -5.74 -7.43 -28.74
N GLY A 252 -5.87 -6.13 -28.97
CA GLY A 252 -7.11 -5.45 -29.34
C GLY A 252 -6.98 -3.97 -29.10
#